data_AF-A0A8C6XNI9-F1
#
_entry.id   AF-A0A8C6XNI9-F1
#
_cell.length_a   1.000
_cell.length_b   1.000
_cell.length_c   1.000
_cell.angle_alpha   90.00
_cell.angle_beta   90.00
_cell.angle_gamma   90.00
#
_symmetry.space_group_name_H-M   'P 1'
#
loop_
_entity.id
_entity.type
_entity.pdbx_description
1 polymer ?
#
loop_
_entity_poly.entity_id
_entity_poly.type
_entity_poly.pdbx_seq_one_letter_code
_entity_poly.pdbx_strand_id
1 'polypeptide(L)'
;MGSRPLLQRVRRYFLDTWNQFDITALFFLSFSLLHCLNHRLFPSSYESGRTILCLDFMIFTLRLIHIFAVNKQLGPKMIIVGKMMKDVFFFLFFLGVWLVAYGVTTEGLLLPHDRRIPWIFRRVFYRPYLQIFGQIPLSEIDGVYFGVASILMEDANPCPNTYANWLVLILLVIFLLVANILLLNLLIAMFSYTFSKVQGNSDIYWKSQRYNLILEYHSRPALAPPFILISHLHLLCKRHIRKVQLVEIREGLISLSPD
;
A
#
# COMPACT_ATOMS: atom_id res chain seq x y z
N MET A 1 16.76 -35.51 -1.33
CA MET A 1 16.77 -34.06 -1.65
C MET A 1 17.79 -33.39 -0.73
N GLY A 2 18.95 -33.00 -1.26
CA GLY A 2 20.06 -32.44 -0.47
C GLY A 2 19.62 -31.24 0.36
N SER A 3 19.98 -31.26 1.65
CA SER A 3 19.70 -30.17 2.59
C SER A 3 20.46 -28.93 2.13
N ARG A 4 19.77 -28.01 1.44
CA ARG A 4 20.37 -26.72 1.07
C ARG A 4 20.76 -25.98 2.35
N PRO A 5 21.90 -25.28 2.38
CA PRO A 5 22.34 -24.55 3.58
C PRO A 5 21.26 -23.54 4.01
N LEU A 6 21.05 -23.43 5.33
CA LEU A 6 20.00 -22.58 5.93
C LEU A 6 20.04 -21.14 5.40
N LEU A 7 21.24 -20.62 5.15
CA LEU A 7 21.47 -19.29 4.58
C LEU A 7 20.77 -19.09 3.22
N GLN A 8 20.80 -20.10 2.34
CA GLN A 8 20.11 -20.02 1.04
C GLN A 8 18.59 -20.04 1.17
N ARG A 9 18.06 -20.61 2.26
CA ARG A 9 16.62 -20.62 2.54
C ARG A 9 16.16 -19.27 3.07
N VAL A 10 16.92 -18.70 4.00
CA VAL A 10 16.69 -17.35 4.55
C VAL A 10 16.81 -16.31 3.43
N ARG A 11 17.85 -16.38 2.60
CA ARG A 11 18.01 -15.46 1.46
C ARG A 11 16.81 -15.51 0.51
N ARG A 12 16.30 -16.70 0.19
CA ARG A 12 15.10 -16.83 -0.66
C ARG A 12 13.83 -16.29 0.00
N TYR A 13 13.71 -16.44 1.31
CA TYR A 13 12.57 -15.90 2.06
C TYR A 13 12.53 -14.37 1.97
N PHE A 14 13.67 -13.70 2.16
CA PHE A 14 13.78 -12.24 2.05
C PHE A 14 13.74 -11.71 0.61
N LEU A 15 13.91 -12.55 -0.42
CA LEU A 15 13.78 -12.14 -1.82
C LEU A 15 12.31 -12.06 -2.28
N ASP A 16 11.39 -12.70 -1.54
CA ASP A 16 9.97 -12.66 -1.85
C ASP A 16 9.35 -11.35 -1.32
N THR A 17 8.82 -10.53 -2.23
CA THR A 17 8.21 -9.23 -1.91
C THR A 17 7.05 -9.36 -0.93
N TRP A 18 6.31 -10.47 -1.00
CA TRP A 18 5.18 -10.72 -0.11
C TRP A 18 5.60 -11.06 1.31
N ASN A 19 6.72 -11.76 1.47
CA ASN A 19 7.26 -12.07 2.79
C ASN A 19 7.91 -10.83 3.41
N GLN A 20 8.55 -9.98 2.61
CA GLN A 20 9.02 -8.67 3.07
C GLN A 20 7.85 -7.83 3.60
N PHE A 21 6.74 -7.77 2.86
CA PHE A 21 5.52 -7.06 3.27
C PHE A 21 4.96 -7.59 4.61
N ASP A 22 4.90 -8.91 4.79
CA ASP A 22 4.45 -9.53 6.04
C ASP A 22 5.38 -9.24 7.22
N ILE A 23 6.70 -9.28 7.01
CA ILE A 23 7.67 -8.94 8.07
C ILE A 23 7.52 -7.47 8.48
N THR A 24 7.35 -6.58 7.51
CA THR A 24 7.12 -5.16 7.78
C THR A 24 5.81 -4.93 8.55
N ALA A 25 4.73 -5.62 8.19
CA ALA A 25 3.46 -5.59 8.94
C ALA A 25 3.64 -6.07 10.38
N LEU A 26 4.27 -7.24 10.58
CA LEU A 26 4.52 -7.77 11.92
C LEU A 26 5.41 -6.87 12.78
N PHE A 27 6.36 -6.17 12.14
CA PHE A 27 7.18 -5.17 12.82
C PHE A 27 6.33 -4.00 13.32
N PHE A 28 5.50 -3.40 12.46
CA PHE A 28 4.61 -2.30 12.85
C PHE A 28 3.60 -2.71 13.93
N LEU A 29 3.05 -3.92 13.83
CA LEU A 29 2.17 -4.50 14.86
C LEU A 29 2.87 -4.60 16.21
N SER A 30 4.10 -5.17 16.23
CA SER A 30 4.87 -5.31 17.48
C SER A 30 5.25 -3.97 18.10
N PHE A 31 5.60 -2.99 17.25
CA PHE A 31 5.95 -1.65 17.67
C PHE A 31 4.73 -0.90 18.23
N SER A 32 3.58 -1.01 17.57
CA SER A 32 2.31 -0.46 18.03
C SER A 32 1.87 -1.07 19.37
N LEU A 33 1.98 -2.39 19.52
CA LEU A 33 1.65 -3.08 20.77
C LEU A 33 2.54 -2.61 21.92
N LEU A 34 3.85 -2.46 21.67
CA LEU A 34 4.80 -1.94 22.66
C LEU A 34 4.44 -0.52 23.10
N HIS A 35 4.07 0.35 22.17
CA HIS A 35 3.62 1.72 22.47
C HIS A 35 2.31 1.75 23.26
N CYS A 36 1.35 0.88 22.93
CA CYS A 36 0.09 0.75 23.68
C CYS A 36 0.30 0.17 25.09
N LEU A 37 1.16 -0.84 25.25
CA LEU A 37 1.43 -1.47 26.55
C LEU A 37 2.24 -0.55 27.49
N ASN A 38 3.13 0.28 26.93
CA ASN A 38 3.90 1.27 27.67
C ASN A 38 3.08 2.53 28.04
N HIS A 39 1.76 2.55 27.83
CA HIS A 39 0.88 3.64 28.25
C HIS A 39 1.05 3.99 29.74
N ARG A 40 1.35 3.00 30.59
CA ARG A 40 1.57 3.22 32.03
C ARG A 40 2.82 4.06 32.34
N LEU A 41 3.80 4.06 31.45
CA LEU A 41 5.05 4.84 31.56
C LEU A 41 4.97 6.17 30.79
N PHE A 42 4.25 6.22 29.66
CA PHE A 42 4.10 7.41 28.82
C PHE A 42 2.68 7.52 28.23
N PRO A 43 1.80 8.38 28.78
CA PRO A 43 0.42 8.51 28.30
C PRO A 43 0.30 9.06 26.87
N SER A 44 1.25 9.92 26.44
CA SER A 44 1.30 10.45 25.07
C SER A 44 1.55 9.37 23.99
N SER A 45 2.18 8.25 24.38
CA SER A 45 2.54 7.16 23.45
C SER A 45 1.34 6.35 22.98
N TYR A 46 0.20 6.42 23.68
CA TYR A 46 -0.99 5.64 23.34
C TYR A 46 -1.66 6.09 22.04
N GLU A 47 -1.80 7.40 21.82
CA GLU A 47 -2.38 7.93 20.58
C GLU A 47 -1.53 7.58 19.35
N SER A 48 -0.21 7.60 19.53
CA SER A 48 0.73 7.17 18.49
C SER A 48 0.59 5.67 18.21
N GLY A 49 0.53 4.83 19.25
CA GLY A 49 0.32 3.39 19.12
C GLY A 49 -0.99 3.05 18.40
N ARG A 50 -2.09 3.70 18.80
CA ARG A 50 -3.42 3.57 18.18
C ARG A 50 -3.39 3.94 16.70
N THR A 51 -2.76 5.05 16.35
CA THR A 51 -2.64 5.49 14.95
C THR A 51 -1.87 4.49 14.11
N ILE A 52 -0.75 3.97 14.62
CA ILE A 52 0.05 2.94 13.93
C ILE A 52 -0.75 1.64 13.78
N LEU A 53 -1.54 1.24 14.79
CA LEU A 53 -2.38 0.05 14.73
C LEU A 53 -3.45 0.16 13.62
N CYS A 54 -4.05 1.34 13.47
CA CYS A 54 -5.04 1.59 12.41
C CYS A 54 -4.41 1.48 11.01
N LEU A 55 -3.19 1.99 10.83
CA LEU A 55 -2.45 1.86 9.57
C LEU A 55 -2.02 0.41 9.32
N ASP A 56 -1.59 -0.28 10.36
CA ASP A 56 -1.19 -1.69 10.29
C ASP A 56 -2.38 -2.61 9.92
N PHE A 57 -3.58 -2.31 10.41
CA PHE A 57 -4.80 -3.00 9.98
C PHE A 57 -5.07 -2.84 8.48
N MET A 58 -4.81 -1.67 7.88
CA MET A 58 -4.87 -1.54 6.41
C MET A 58 -3.87 -2.46 5.70
N ILE A 59 -2.65 -2.59 6.23
CA ILE A 59 -1.63 -3.47 5.65
C ILE A 59 -2.08 -4.95 5.73
N PHE A 60 -2.59 -5.38 6.88
CA PHE A 60 -3.11 -6.74 7.06
C PHE A 60 -4.32 -7.05 6.19
N THR A 61 -5.22 -6.08 5.97
CA THR A 61 -6.37 -6.28 5.07
C THR A 61 -5.93 -6.38 3.61
N LEU A 62 -4.92 -5.61 3.18
CA LEU A 62 -4.32 -5.77 1.85
C LEU A 62 -3.72 -7.18 1.64
N ARG A 63 -3.21 -7.83 2.70
CA ARG A 63 -2.73 -9.21 2.63
C ARG A 63 -3.82 -10.22 2.24
N LEU A 64 -5.09 -9.94 2.54
CA LEU A 64 -6.20 -10.80 2.11
C LEU A 64 -6.30 -10.91 0.59
N ILE A 65 -5.89 -9.88 -0.16
CA ILE A 65 -5.86 -9.90 -1.63
C ILE A 65 -4.96 -11.04 -2.13
N HIS A 66 -3.80 -11.26 -1.49
CA HIS A 66 -2.90 -12.36 -1.83
C HIS A 66 -3.52 -13.74 -1.53
N ILE A 67 -4.36 -13.86 -0.51
CA ILE A 67 -5.09 -15.12 -0.23
C ILE A 67 -6.13 -15.38 -1.33
N PHE A 68 -6.88 -14.33 -1.72
CA PHE A 68 -7.87 -14.44 -2.79
C PHE A 68 -7.26 -14.68 -4.18
N ALA A 69 -5.95 -14.47 -4.35
CA ALA A 69 -5.21 -14.80 -5.57
C ALA A 69 -5.35 -16.28 -5.99
N VAL A 70 -5.57 -17.17 -5.02
CA VAL A 70 -5.74 -18.61 -5.27
C VAL A 70 -7.07 -18.91 -5.97
N ASN A 71 -8.08 -18.03 -5.84
CA ASN A 71 -9.40 -18.25 -6.40
C ASN A 71 -9.38 -18.19 -7.95
N LYS A 72 -10.12 -19.11 -8.59
CA LYS A 72 -10.21 -19.24 -10.05
C LYS A 72 -10.75 -17.99 -10.75
N GLN A 73 -11.65 -17.26 -10.12
CA GLN A 73 -12.28 -16.09 -10.74
C GLN A 73 -11.55 -14.77 -10.41
N LEU A 74 -10.91 -14.66 -9.24
CA LEU A 74 -10.27 -13.43 -8.76
C LEU A 74 -8.76 -13.39 -9.05
N GLY A 75 -8.10 -14.54 -9.10
CA GLY A 75 -6.66 -14.64 -9.30
C GLY A 75 -6.17 -14.04 -10.62
N PRO A 76 -6.73 -14.41 -11.79
CA PRO A 76 -6.33 -13.83 -13.07
C PRO A 76 -6.52 -12.30 -13.09
N LYS A 77 -7.62 -11.80 -12.51
CA LYS A 77 -7.91 -10.36 -12.41
C LYS A 77 -6.87 -9.63 -11.56
N MET A 78 -6.45 -10.20 -10.43
CA MET A 78 -5.40 -9.63 -9.58
C MET A 78 -4.06 -9.51 -10.33
N ILE A 79 -3.69 -10.51 -11.13
CA ILE A 79 -2.46 -10.46 -11.94
C ILE A 79 -2.52 -9.33 -12.96
N ILE A 80 -3.69 -9.11 -13.58
CA ILE A 80 -3.89 -8.02 -14.53
C ILE A 80 -3.75 -6.66 -13.86
N VAL A 81 -4.38 -6.46 -12.69
CA VAL A 81 -4.23 -5.22 -11.90
C VAL A 81 -2.75 -4.96 -11.58
N GLY A 82 -2.01 -5.98 -11.16
CA GLY A 82 -0.56 -5.85 -10.92
C GLY A 82 0.23 -5.43 -12.16
N LYS A 83 -0.19 -5.84 -13.36
CA LYS A 83 0.45 -5.44 -14.62
C LYS A 83 0.07 -4.03 -15.06
N MET A 84 -1.16 -3.58 -14.77
CA MET A 84 -1.64 -2.22 -15.04
C MET A 84 -0.99 -1.15 -14.15
N MET A 85 -0.35 -1.53 -13.04
CA MET A 85 0.35 -0.58 -12.16
C MET A 85 1.44 0.23 -12.88
N LYS A 86 2.02 -0.31 -13.97
CA LYS A 86 2.95 0.47 -14.80
C LYS A 86 2.25 1.64 -15.50
N ASP A 87 1.05 1.41 -16.02
CA ASP A 87 0.25 2.44 -16.68
C ASP A 87 -0.19 3.52 -15.67
N VAL A 88 -0.55 3.10 -14.44
CA VAL A 88 -0.84 4.01 -13.32
C VAL A 88 0.35 4.91 -13.02
N PHE A 89 1.57 4.37 -12.97
CA PHE A 89 2.77 5.15 -12.65
C PHE A 89 3.06 6.21 -13.73
N PHE A 90 2.95 5.85 -15.02
CA PHE A 90 3.11 6.80 -16.11
C PHE A 90 2.05 7.91 -16.06
N PHE A 91 0.79 7.55 -15.82
CA PHE A 91 -0.28 8.54 -15.65
C PHE A 91 -0.02 9.47 -14.47
N LEU A 92 0.35 8.92 -13.30
CA LEU A 92 0.62 9.72 -12.10
C LEU A 92 1.79 10.68 -12.31
N PHE A 93 2.79 10.29 -13.11
CA PHE A 93 3.89 11.17 -13.48
C PHE A 93 3.41 12.39 -14.28
N PHE A 94 2.66 12.18 -15.37
CA PHE A 94 2.12 13.28 -16.18
C PHE A 94 1.12 14.13 -15.39
N LEU A 95 0.24 13.49 -14.62
CA LEU A 95 -0.70 14.18 -13.76
C LEU A 95 0.03 15.01 -12.70
N GLY A 96 1.07 14.47 -12.08
CA GLY A 96 1.86 15.15 -11.06
C GLY A 96 2.57 16.39 -11.62
N VAL A 97 3.21 16.28 -12.79
CA VAL A 97 3.85 17.43 -13.47
C VAL A 97 2.81 18.52 -13.78
N TRP A 98 1.67 18.14 -14.34
CA TRP A 98 0.59 19.08 -14.67
C TRP A 98 -0.03 19.73 -13.43
N LEU A 99 -0.26 18.94 -12.39
CA LEU A 99 -0.84 19.37 -11.12
C LEU A 99 0.07 20.36 -10.39
N VAL A 100 1.38 20.11 -10.36
CA VAL A 100 2.36 21.04 -9.76
C VAL A 100 2.41 22.35 -10.54
N ALA A 101 2.43 22.29 -11.88
CA ALA A 101 2.43 23.49 -12.71
C ALA A 101 1.20 24.36 -12.44
N TYR A 102 0.00 23.77 -12.52
CA TYR A 102 -1.24 24.49 -12.25
C TYR A 102 -1.34 24.99 -10.80
N GLY A 103 -0.99 24.15 -9.83
CA GLY A 103 -1.11 24.47 -8.40
C GLY A 103 -0.20 25.62 -7.97
N VAL A 104 1.08 25.60 -8.39
CA VAL A 104 2.05 26.66 -8.07
C VAL A 104 1.68 27.97 -8.77
N THR A 105 1.28 27.91 -10.05
CA THR A 105 0.86 29.12 -10.79
C THR A 105 -0.38 29.75 -10.17
N THR A 106 -1.39 28.94 -9.81
CA THR A 106 -2.63 29.44 -9.18
C THR A 106 -2.35 30.06 -7.82
N GLU A 107 -1.49 29.45 -7.00
CA GLU A 107 -1.10 30.00 -5.70
C GLU A 107 -0.36 31.33 -5.84
N GLY A 108 0.60 31.41 -6.78
CA GLY A 108 1.34 32.64 -7.04
C GLY A 108 0.46 33.79 -7.55
N LEU A 109 -0.60 33.49 -8.30
CA LEU A 109 -1.54 34.48 -8.82
C LEU A 109 -2.55 34.95 -7.76
N LEU A 110 -3.09 34.03 -6.95
CA LEU A 110 -4.11 34.35 -5.95
C LEU A 110 -3.51 34.90 -4.67
N LEU A 111 -2.44 34.30 -4.13
CA LEU A 111 -1.93 34.58 -2.78
C LEU A 111 -0.39 34.75 -2.76
N PRO A 112 0.16 35.77 -3.45
CA PRO A 112 1.61 35.95 -3.56
C PRO A 112 2.33 36.22 -2.22
N HIS A 113 1.59 36.61 -1.18
CA HIS A 113 2.15 36.99 0.13
C HIS A 113 1.93 35.94 1.24
N ASP A 114 1.23 34.82 0.99
CA ASP A 114 1.05 33.78 2.01
C ASP A 114 2.39 33.08 2.26
N ARG A 115 2.81 32.98 3.54
CA ARG A 115 4.06 32.34 3.97
C ARG A 115 3.84 31.04 4.73
N ARG A 116 2.59 30.64 4.92
CA ARG A 116 2.25 29.44 5.71
C ARG A 116 2.45 28.19 4.87
N ILE A 117 3.63 27.59 4.97
CA ILE A 117 4.04 26.39 4.21
C ILE A 117 2.97 25.28 4.20
N PRO A 118 2.34 24.87 5.32
CA PRO A 118 1.34 23.80 5.30
C PRO A 118 0.11 24.14 4.44
N TRP A 119 -0.27 25.42 4.41
CA TRP A 119 -1.40 25.90 3.61
C TRP A 119 -1.05 25.96 2.13
N ILE A 120 0.17 26.40 1.81
CA ILE A 120 0.69 26.39 0.44
C ILE A 120 0.69 24.96 -0.11
N PHE A 121 1.22 23.98 0.64
CA PHE A 121 1.17 22.58 0.20
C PHE A 121 -0.26 22.08 -0.04
N ARG A 122 -1.19 22.42 0.85
CA ARG A 122 -2.61 22.06 0.68
C ARG A 122 -3.22 22.71 -0.57
N ARG A 123 -2.90 23.96 -0.88
CA ARG A 123 -3.43 24.67 -2.04
C ARG A 123 -2.78 24.23 -3.35
N VAL A 124 -1.48 23.93 -3.35
CA VAL A 124 -0.73 23.52 -4.54
C VAL A 124 -1.04 22.06 -4.92
N PHE A 125 -1.16 21.16 -3.94
CA PHE A 125 -1.32 19.73 -4.23
C PHE A 125 -2.75 19.25 -4.03
N TYR A 126 -3.28 19.44 -2.82
CA TYR A 126 -4.52 18.81 -2.41
C TYR A 126 -5.75 19.41 -3.10
N ARG A 127 -5.82 20.75 -3.25
CA ARG A 127 -6.96 21.40 -3.91
C ARG A 127 -7.08 21.05 -5.41
N PRO A 128 -6.03 21.20 -6.24
CA PRO A 128 -6.07 20.78 -7.64
C PRO A 128 -6.40 19.31 -7.82
N TYR A 129 -5.91 18.43 -6.93
CA TYR A 129 -6.27 17.02 -6.95
C TYR A 129 -7.79 16.81 -6.80
N LEU A 130 -8.43 17.52 -5.87
CA LEU A 130 -9.88 17.42 -5.67
C LEU A 130 -10.71 18.00 -6.83
N GLN A 131 -10.19 19.02 -7.53
CA GLN A 131 -10.86 19.59 -8.70
C GLN A 131 -11.04 18.57 -9.83
N ILE A 132 -10.11 17.62 -10.00
CA ILE A 132 -10.22 16.51 -10.96
C ILE A 132 -11.49 15.69 -10.69
N PHE A 133 -11.84 15.50 -9.41
CA PHE A 133 -13.04 14.79 -8.97
C PHE A 133 -14.30 15.66 -8.87
N GLY A 134 -14.25 16.91 -9.36
CA GLY A 134 -15.41 17.80 -9.42
C GLY A 134 -15.65 18.65 -8.17
N GLN A 135 -14.77 18.62 -7.17
CA GLN A 135 -14.85 19.52 -6.02
C GLN A 135 -14.12 20.83 -6.32
N ILE A 136 -14.83 21.82 -6.86
CA ILE A 136 -14.28 23.11 -7.26
C ILE A 136 -14.73 24.20 -6.27
N PRO A 137 -13.84 24.68 -5.37
CA PRO A 137 -14.18 25.75 -4.43
C PRO A 137 -14.17 27.11 -5.14
N LEU A 138 -15.22 27.41 -5.91
CA LEU A 138 -15.36 28.67 -6.65
C LEU A 138 -15.31 29.90 -5.71
N SER A 139 -15.80 29.79 -4.48
CA SER A 139 -15.75 30.84 -3.46
C SER A 139 -14.34 31.25 -3.04
N GLU A 140 -13.33 30.43 -3.33
CA GLU A 140 -11.93 30.71 -3.02
C GLU A 140 -11.09 31.10 -4.25
N ILE A 141 -11.65 30.93 -5.45
CA ILE A 141 -10.94 31.12 -6.72
C ILE A 141 -11.49 32.32 -7.47
N ASP A 142 -12.79 32.58 -7.39
CA ASP A 142 -13.46 33.64 -8.16
C ASP A 142 -13.54 34.96 -7.38
N GLY A 143 -12.97 36.00 -8.01
CA GLY A 143 -12.97 37.41 -7.62
C GLY A 143 -14.31 37.92 -7.07
N VAL A 144 -15.39 37.48 -7.72
CA VAL A 144 -16.75 37.98 -7.50
C VAL A 144 -17.34 37.46 -6.19
N TYR A 145 -16.96 36.25 -5.76
CA TYR A 145 -17.54 35.59 -4.58
C TYR A 145 -16.76 35.85 -3.28
N PHE A 146 -15.60 36.52 -3.34
CA PHE A 146 -14.77 36.80 -2.16
C PHE A 146 -15.45 37.69 -1.12
N GLY A 147 -16.30 38.62 -1.55
CA GLY A 147 -17.02 39.54 -0.65
C GLY A 147 -18.00 38.86 0.30
N VAL A 148 -18.43 37.63 0.00
CA VAL A 148 -19.36 36.86 0.86
C VAL A 148 -18.59 35.98 1.86
N ALA A 149 -17.41 35.49 1.49
CA ALA A 149 -16.61 34.58 2.31
C ALA A 149 -15.90 35.29 3.48
N SER A 150 -15.44 36.53 3.29
CA SER A 150 -14.80 37.33 4.36
C SER A 150 -15.75 37.72 5.50
N ILE A 151 -17.07 37.64 5.28
CA ILE A 151 -18.09 37.96 6.28
C ILE A 151 -18.48 36.70 7.10
N LEU A 152 -18.24 35.49 6.56
CA LEU A 152 -18.68 34.22 7.14
C LEU A 152 -17.58 33.43 7.86
N MET A 153 -16.30 33.73 7.64
CA MET A 153 -15.19 32.97 8.23
C MET A 153 -14.36 33.85 9.18
N GLU A 154 -14.50 33.56 10.47
CA GLU A 154 -13.79 34.20 11.60
C GLU A 154 -12.29 33.81 11.67
N ASP A 155 -11.82 32.98 10.74
CA ASP A 155 -10.41 32.62 10.59
C ASP A 155 -9.76 33.40 9.45
N ALA A 156 -8.67 34.09 9.77
CA ALA A 156 -7.85 34.96 8.92
C ALA A 156 -7.37 34.29 7.62
N ASN A 157 -8.26 34.22 6.62
CA ASN A 157 -7.88 33.90 5.26
C ASN A 157 -7.26 35.16 4.62
N PRO A 158 -6.03 35.07 4.07
CA PRO A 158 -5.40 36.18 3.38
C PRO A 158 -6.26 36.57 2.19
N CYS A 159 -6.44 37.87 2.00
CA CYS A 159 -7.23 38.40 0.89
C CYS A 159 -6.54 38.03 -0.43
N PRO A 160 -7.25 37.34 -1.35
CA PRO A 160 -6.69 36.99 -2.64
C PRO A 160 -6.54 38.23 -3.53
N ASN A 161 -5.52 38.23 -4.38
CA ASN A 161 -5.27 39.28 -5.35
C ASN A 161 -6.26 39.16 -6.52
N THR A 162 -7.02 40.21 -6.78
CA THR A 162 -8.02 40.25 -7.86
C THR A 162 -7.43 40.64 -9.21
N TYR A 163 -6.18 41.12 -9.27
CA TYR A 163 -5.54 41.65 -10.48
C TYR A 163 -5.57 40.67 -11.67
N ALA A 164 -5.21 39.41 -11.43
CA ALA A 164 -5.12 38.38 -12.47
C ALA A 164 -6.15 37.26 -12.30
N ASN A 165 -7.29 37.55 -11.67
CA ASN A 165 -8.30 36.53 -11.38
C ASN A 165 -8.85 35.85 -12.66
N TRP A 166 -9.06 36.64 -13.72
CA TRP A 166 -9.49 36.14 -15.03
C TRP A 166 -8.54 35.05 -15.59
N LEU A 167 -7.22 35.21 -15.39
CA LEU A 167 -6.23 34.25 -15.82
C LEU A 167 -6.33 32.94 -15.03
N VAL A 168 -6.59 33.03 -13.72
CA VAL A 168 -6.81 31.86 -12.86
C VAL A 168 -8.04 31.07 -13.31
N LEU A 169 -9.13 31.75 -13.68
CA LEU A 169 -10.34 31.09 -14.21
C LEU A 169 -10.06 30.40 -15.55
N ILE A 170 -9.29 31.03 -16.45
CA ILE A 170 -8.86 30.40 -17.70
C ILE A 170 -7.97 29.17 -17.43
N LEU A 171 -7.00 29.29 -16.51
CA LEU A 171 -6.14 28.19 -16.10
C LEU A 171 -6.94 27.03 -15.50
N LEU A 172 -7.99 27.31 -14.73
CA LEU A 172 -8.90 26.29 -14.19
C LEU A 172 -9.60 25.51 -15.32
N VAL A 173 -10.14 26.21 -16.32
CA VAL A 173 -10.80 25.55 -17.47
C VAL A 173 -9.81 24.68 -18.25
N ILE A 174 -8.61 25.20 -18.53
CA ILE A 174 -7.55 24.45 -19.23
C ILE A 174 -7.11 23.25 -18.39
N PHE A 175 -6.93 23.43 -17.08
CA PHE A 175 -6.56 22.36 -16.16
C PHE A 175 -7.58 21.22 -16.19
N LEU A 176 -8.87 21.54 -16.07
CA LEU A 176 -9.95 20.55 -16.11
C LEU A 176 -10.04 19.85 -17.47
N LEU A 177 -9.84 20.57 -18.58
CA LEU A 177 -9.84 19.98 -19.91
C LEU A 177 -8.69 18.97 -20.06
N VAL A 178 -7.47 19.36 -19.69
CA VAL A 178 -6.30 18.48 -19.79
C VAL A 178 -6.42 17.29 -18.83
N ALA A 179 -6.77 17.52 -17.56
CA ALA A 179 -6.84 16.45 -16.57
C ALA A 179 -8.01 15.48 -16.86
N ASN A 180 -9.23 15.99 -17.05
CA ASN A 180 -10.42 15.15 -17.11
C ASN A 180 -10.73 14.65 -18.51
N ILE A 181 -10.50 15.47 -19.55
CA ILE A 181 -10.85 15.08 -20.92
C ILE A 181 -9.67 14.39 -21.61
N LEU A 182 -8.44 14.83 -21.38
CA LEU A 182 -7.26 14.22 -22.02
C LEU A 182 -6.68 13.09 -21.17
N LEU A 183 -6.18 13.39 -19.96
CA LEU A 183 -5.40 12.43 -19.17
C LEU A 183 -6.23 11.25 -18.66
N LEU A 184 -7.43 11.48 -18.10
CA LEU A 184 -8.28 10.39 -17.62
C LEU A 184 -8.75 9.47 -18.76
N ASN A 185 -9.17 10.03 -19.90
CA ASN A 185 -9.59 9.21 -21.04
C ASN A 185 -8.42 8.42 -21.65
N LEU A 186 -7.22 9.00 -21.67
CA LEU A 186 -6.01 8.28 -22.04
C LEU A 186 -5.71 7.12 -21.06
N LEU A 187 -5.86 7.34 -19.75
CA LEU A 187 -5.67 6.29 -18.75
C LEU A 187 -6.65 5.13 -18.96
N ILE A 188 -7.92 5.44 -19.20
CA ILE A 188 -8.95 4.43 -19.52
C ILE A 188 -8.56 3.65 -20.78
N ALA A 189 -8.09 4.34 -21.82
CA ALA A 189 -7.62 3.70 -23.06
C ALA A 189 -6.41 2.79 -22.81
N MET A 190 -5.42 3.23 -22.03
CA MET A 190 -4.25 2.42 -21.67
C MET A 190 -4.66 1.19 -20.85
N PHE A 191 -5.54 1.36 -19.85
CA PHE A 191 -6.08 0.22 -19.10
C PHE A 191 -6.82 -0.75 -20.01
N SER A 192 -7.65 -0.29 -20.95
CA SER A 192 -8.35 -1.17 -21.89
C SER A 192 -7.37 -1.97 -22.77
N TYR A 193 -6.33 -1.30 -23.28
CA TYR A 193 -5.29 -1.94 -24.08
C TYR A 193 -4.50 -2.97 -23.28
N THR A 194 -3.99 -2.60 -22.10
CA THR A 194 -3.24 -3.51 -21.23
C THR A 194 -4.12 -4.64 -20.71
N PHE A 195 -5.39 -4.38 -20.38
CA PHE A 195 -6.36 -5.41 -20.00
C PHE A 195 -6.47 -6.46 -21.09
N SER A 196 -6.76 -6.03 -22.33
CA SER A 196 -6.96 -6.93 -23.47
C SER A 196 -5.69 -7.72 -23.80
N LYS A 197 -4.52 -7.06 -23.76
CA LYS A 197 -3.22 -7.68 -24.02
C LYS A 197 -2.82 -8.70 -22.95
N VAL A 198 -3.05 -8.39 -21.67
CA VAL A 198 -2.65 -9.24 -20.55
C VAL A 198 -3.66 -10.36 -20.31
N GLN A 199 -4.94 -10.13 -20.58
CA GLN A 199 -6.02 -11.12 -20.39
C GLN A 199 -5.78 -12.41 -21.20
N GLY A 200 -5.22 -12.33 -22.41
CA GLY A 200 -4.95 -13.52 -23.24
C GLY A 200 -3.93 -14.49 -22.64
N ASN A 201 -2.99 -13.98 -21.84
CA ASN A 201 -1.92 -14.77 -21.22
C ASN A 201 -2.06 -14.90 -19.69
N SER A 202 -2.97 -14.15 -19.06
CA SER A 202 -3.12 -14.08 -17.60
C SER A 202 -3.48 -15.44 -17.01
N ASP A 203 -4.28 -16.25 -17.71
CA ASP A 203 -4.67 -17.59 -17.27
C ASP A 203 -3.48 -18.56 -17.16
N ILE A 204 -2.50 -18.45 -18.06
CA ILE A 204 -1.30 -19.30 -18.02
C ILE A 204 -0.44 -18.93 -16.81
N TYR A 205 -0.19 -17.63 -16.63
CA TYR A 205 0.55 -17.12 -15.47
C TYR A 205 -0.15 -17.47 -14.16
N TRP A 206 -1.47 -17.32 -14.10
CA TRP A 206 -2.26 -17.67 -12.93
C TRP A 206 -2.20 -19.15 -12.61
N LYS A 207 -2.35 -20.05 -13.60
CA LYS A 207 -2.23 -21.50 -13.39
C LYS A 207 -0.86 -21.87 -12.83
N SER A 208 0.22 -21.25 -13.32
CA SER A 208 1.57 -21.44 -12.79
C SER A 208 1.69 -20.95 -11.34
N GLN A 209 1.19 -19.76 -11.02
CA GLN A 209 1.23 -19.23 -9.66
C GLN A 209 0.39 -20.07 -8.70
N ARG A 210 -0.81 -20.49 -9.13
CA ARG A 210 -1.70 -21.36 -8.36
C ARG A 210 -1.03 -22.68 -7.99
N TYR A 211 -0.30 -23.30 -8.92
CA TYR A 211 0.42 -24.53 -8.62
C TYR A 211 1.42 -24.36 -7.46
N ASN A 212 2.24 -23.30 -7.50
CA ASN A 212 3.19 -23.01 -6.44
C ASN A 212 2.51 -22.77 -5.09
N LEU A 213 1.40 -22.01 -5.08
CA LEU A 213 0.61 -21.76 -3.87
C LEU A 213 0.03 -23.05 -3.30
N ILE A 214 -0.53 -23.93 -4.15
CA ILE A 214 -1.09 -25.22 -3.70
C ILE A 214 -0.01 -26.11 -3.08
N LEU A 215 1.16 -26.21 -3.71
CA LEU A 215 2.29 -26.96 -3.16
C LEU A 215 2.72 -26.42 -1.79
N GLU A 216 2.74 -25.10 -1.64
CA GLU A 216 3.05 -24.45 -0.38
C GLU A 216 2.01 -24.77 0.70
N TYR A 217 0.72 -24.61 0.40
CA TYR A 217 -0.37 -24.93 1.33
C TYR A 217 -0.39 -26.40 1.74
N HIS A 218 -0.10 -27.33 0.82
CA HIS A 218 -0.01 -28.76 1.13
C HIS A 218 1.11 -29.08 2.13
N SER A 219 2.20 -28.29 2.14
CA SER A 219 3.31 -28.48 3.08
C SER A 219 3.08 -27.89 4.47
N ARG A 220 2.02 -27.09 4.65
CA ARG A 220 1.68 -26.42 5.92
C ARG A 220 0.89 -27.37 6.85
N PRO A 221 0.98 -27.19 8.18
CA PRO A 221 0.15 -27.97 9.10
C PRO A 221 -1.34 -27.74 8.86
N ALA A 222 -2.15 -28.78 9.01
CA ALA A 222 -3.57 -28.76 8.66
C ALA A 222 -4.46 -27.91 9.58
N LEU A 223 -3.97 -27.52 10.77
CA LEU A 223 -4.75 -26.75 11.73
C LEU A 223 -4.85 -25.27 11.31
N ALA A 224 -6.05 -24.70 11.45
CA ALA A 224 -6.30 -23.29 11.19
C ALA A 224 -5.38 -22.39 12.06
N PRO A 225 -5.07 -21.16 11.60
CA PRO A 225 -4.22 -20.21 12.34
C PRO A 225 -4.48 -20.07 13.84
N PRO A 226 -5.73 -19.96 14.35
CA PRO A 226 -5.96 -19.88 15.80
C PRO A 226 -5.48 -21.11 16.59
N PHE A 227 -5.44 -22.29 15.96
CA PHE A 227 -5.04 -23.55 16.60
C PHE A 227 -3.64 -24.04 16.16
N ILE A 228 -2.90 -23.24 15.38
CA ILE A 228 -1.62 -23.65 14.80
C ILE A 228 -0.53 -23.90 15.85
N LEU A 229 -0.63 -23.22 17.01
CA LEU A 229 0.27 -23.40 18.15
C LEU A 229 0.30 -24.86 18.62
N ILE A 230 -0.86 -25.51 18.69
CA ILE A 230 -0.99 -26.91 19.09
C ILE A 230 -0.25 -27.82 18.09
N SER A 231 -0.37 -27.54 16.79
CA SER A 231 0.31 -28.31 15.75
C SER A 231 1.84 -28.19 15.83
N HIS A 232 2.36 -26.98 16.06
CA HIS A 232 3.79 -26.76 16.24
C HIS A 232 4.33 -27.41 17.51
N LEU A 233 3.60 -27.33 18.63
CA LEU A 233 3.96 -28.02 19.88
C LEU A 233 4.03 -29.54 19.68
N HIS A 234 3.04 -30.14 19.00
CA HIS A 234 3.05 -31.57 18.67
C HIS A 234 4.25 -31.95 17.77
N LEU A 235 4.58 -31.12 16.77
CA LEU A 235 5.71 -31.38 15.88
C LEU A 235 7.06 -31.29 16.61
N LEU A 236 7.22 -30.33 17.53
CA LEU A 236 8.41 -30.19 18.38
C LEU A 236 8.55 -31.38 19.33
N CYS A 237 7.46 -31.77 20.00
CA CYS A 237 7.44 -32.94 20.88
C CYS A 237 7.84 -34.23 20.12
N LYS A 238 7.24 -34.48 18.94
CA LYS A 238 7.59 -35.61 18.08
C LYS A 238 9.06 -35.62 17.64
N ARG A 239 9.64 -34.44 17.37
CA ARG A 239 11.08 -34.33 17.03
C ARG A 239 11.97 -34.64 18.22
N HIS A 240 11.62 -34.16 19.41
CA HIS A 240 12.36 -34.47 20.64
C HIS A 240 12.35 -35.97 20.93
N ILE A 241 11.17 -36.62 20.87
CA ILE A 241 11.05 -38.06 21.11
C ILE A 241 11.88 -38.87 20.10
N ARG A 242 11.80 -38.55 18.80
CA ARG A 242 12.60 -39.23 17.77
C ARG A 242 14.10 -38.99 17.92
N LYS A 243 14.51 -37.80 18.38
CA LYS A 243 15.93 -37.50 18.64
C LYS A 243 16.46 -38.33 19.81
N VAL A 244 15.67 -38.50 20.87
CA VAL A 244 16.02 -39.38 22.01
C VAL A 244 16.18 -40.82 21.53
N GLN A 245 15.21 -41.36 20.78
CA GLN A 245 15.29 -42.72 20.21
C GLN A 245 16.51 -42.90 19.28
N LEU A 246 16.87 -41.91 18.48
CA LEU A 246 18.05 -41.96 17.59
C LEU A 246 19.38 -41.93 18.36
N VAL A 247 19.44 -41.21 19.48
CA VAL A 247 20.62 -41.19 20.36
C VAL A 247 20.78 -42.55 21.04
N GLU A 248 19.69 -43.11 21.55
CA GLU A 248 19.66 -44.41 22.21
C GLU A 248 20.06 -45.56 21.27
N ILE A 249 19.57 -45.56 20.01
CA ILE A 249 19.98 -46.53 18.99
C ILE A 249 21.45 -46.37 18.59
N ARG A 250 21.96 -45.13 18.54
CA ARG A 250 23.37 -44.86 18.21
C ARG A 250 24.31 -45.33 19.33
N GLU A 251 23.94 -45.11 20.58
CA GLU A 251 24.69 -45.61 21.74
C GLU A 251 24.67 -47.15 21.81
N GLY A 252 23.52 -47.77 21.53
CA GLY A 252 23.42 -49.23 21.41
C GLY A 252 24.29 -49.82 20.29
N LEU A 253 24.35 -49.17 19.12
CA LEU A 253 25.22 -49.60 18.00
C LEU A 253 26.72 -49.47 18.31
N ILE A 254 27.13 -48.47 19.10
CA ILE A 254 28.53 -48.30 19.53
C ILE A 254 28.93 -49.40 20.52
N SER A 255 28.02 -49.86 21.38
CA SER A 255 28.27 -50.96 22.33
C SER A 255 28.35 -52.35 21.69
N LEU A 256 27.92 -52.50 20.43
CA LEU A 256 27.92 -53.76 19.66
C LEU A 256 29.03 -53.85 18.62
N SER A 257 29.90 -52.84 18.53
CA SER A 257 31.11 -52.86 17.69
C SER A 257 32.25 -53.56 18.46
N PRO A 258 32.67 -54.78 18.07
CA PRO A 258 33.82 -55.41 18.69
C PRO A 258 35.12 -54.76 18.19
N ASP A 259 36.06 -54.52 19.12
CA ASP A 259 37.49 -54.36 18.82
C ASP A 259 38.10 -55.69 18.35
#